data_AF-A0A2T1CX26-F1
#
_entry.id   AF-A0A2T1CX26-F1
#
_cell.length_a   1.000
_cell.length_b   1.000
_cell.length_c   1.000
_cell.angle_alpha   90.00
_cell.angle_beta   90.00
_cell.angle_gamma   90.00
#
_symmetry.space_group_name_H-M   'P 1'
#
loop_
_entity.id
_entity.type
_entity.pdbx_description
1 polymer ?
#
loop_
_entity_poly.entity_id
_entity_poly.type
_entity_poly.pdbx_seq_one_letter_code
_entity_poly.pdbx_strand_id
1 'polypeptide(L)'
;MSINTQQFSLEEVIQSWKDRIVCHPPQGLGSEAYIINSTTGDRVKYIEANCDSLRHNATNYDRLLIDIKGKHKGIYKEAVLNTVKYEATRRAFKAQHEWIHDSYQGLIKQVKTNNFDKQMLVKIECLNKMVATRDRELKQLKSQCKGGLKDLQTAYNKLQRQYQQEVRRREKLGVSNKSLGAYKGHFYRAQKKLAVLKTENKDLQNQVNLLEFKARKAN
;
A
#
# COMPACT_ATOMS: atom_id res chain seq x y z
N MET A 1 -44.65 36.06 77.13
CA MET A 1 -44.76 35.17 75.95
C MET A 1 -43.47 34.37 75.86
N SER A 2 -43.54 33.07 76.14
CA SER A 2 -42.39 32.16 76.10
C SER A 2 -42.01 31.92 74.65
N ILE A 3 -40.79 32.30 74.26
CA ILE A 3 -40.26 32.01 72.92
C ILE A 3 -39.94 30.51 72.88
N ASN A 4 -40.74 29.78 72.11
CA ASN A 4 -40.55 28.37 71.81
C ASN A 4 -39.30 28.20 70.93
N THR A 5 -38.10 28.23 71.53
CA THR A 5 -36.90 27.69 70.88
C THR A 5 -36.97 26.17 70.98
N GLN A 6 -37.52 25.52 69.95
CA GLN A 6 -37.28 24.10 69.73
C GLN A 6 -35.75 23.90 69.67
N GLN A 7 -35.18 23.24 70.69
CA GLN A 7 -33.82 22.74 70.63
C GLN A 7 -33.80 21.61 69.60
N PHE A 8 -33.36 21.92 68.39
CA PHE A 8 -33.07 20.91 67.39
C PHE A 8 -32.04 19.91 67.94
N SER A 9 -32.26 18.63 67.67
CA SER A 9 -31.28 17.59 67.97
C SER A 9 -30.00 17.79 67.14
N LEU A 10 -28.89 17.20 67.59
CA LEU A 10 -27.63 17.24 66.83
C LEU A 10 -27.81 16.65 65.42
N GLU A 11 -28.62 15.62 65.27
CA GLU A 11 -28.90 14.99 63.98
C GLU A 11 -29.64 15.93 63.02
N GLU A 12 -30.67 16.63 63.52
CA GLU A 12 -31.42 17.62 62.73
C GLU A 12 -30.53 18.77 62.27
N VAL A 13 -29.67 19.27 63.17
CA VAL A 13 -28.73 20.33 62.82
C VAL A 13 -27.72 19.83 61.80
N ILE A 14 -27.13 18.65 61.99
CA ILE A 14 -26.20 18.04 61.02
C ILE A 14 -26.88 17.90 59.66
N GLN A 15 -28.11 17.38 59.62
CA GLN A 15 -28.83 17.18 58.37
C GLN A 15 -29.09 18.51 57.66
N SER A 16 -29.49 19.55 58.40
CA SER A 16 -29.69 20.90 57.84
C SER A 16 -28.43 21.47 57.17
N TRP A 17 -27.23 21.12 57.65
CA TRP A 17 -25.98 21.50 57.02
C TRP A 17 -25.63 20.63 55.81
N LYS A 18 -25.89 19.32 55.87
CA LYS A 18 -25.68 18.41 54.73
C LYS A 18 -26.53 18.82 53.53
N ASP A 19 -27.76 19.27 53.77
CA ASP A 19 -28.68 19.70 52.70
C ASP A 19 -28.20 20.98 52.01
N ARG A 20 -27.36 21.78 52.69
CA ARG A 20 -26.74 23.00 52.14
C ARG A 20 -25.46 22.73 51.33
N ILE A 21 -24.98 21.48 51.27
CA ILE A 21 -23.81 21.11 50.47
C ILE A 21 -24.19 21.11 48.99
N VAL A 22 -23.55 21.98 48.23
CA VAL A 22 -23.70 22.10 46.78
C VAL A 22 -22.41 21.63 46.12
N CYS A 23 -22.52 20.72 45.16
CA CYS A 23 -21.40 20.28 44.31
C CYS A 23 -21.44 21.06 42.99
N HIS A 24 -20.27 21.45 42.50
CA HIS A 24 -20.10 22.15 41.25
C HIS A 24 -19.53 21.20 40.19
N PRO A 25 -20.11 21.14 38.99
CA PRO A 25 -19.55 20.34 37.91
C PRO A 25 -18.20 20.92 37.45
N PRO A 26 -17.32 20.10 36.84
CA PRO A 26 -16.10 20.61 36.25
C PRO A 26 -16.38 21.53 35.07
N GLN A 27 -15.43 22.42 34.78
CA GLN A 27 -15.38 23.19 33.55
C GLN A 27 -14.57 22.42 32.49
N GLY A 28 -14.90 22.60 31.22
CA GLY A 28 -14.24 21.89 30.12
C GLY A 28 -14.82 20.50 29.84
N LEU A 29 -14.16 19.76 28.96
CA LEU A 29 -14.61 18.46 28.46
C LEU A 29 -13.44 17.47 28.40
N GLY A 30 -13.72 16.18 28.66
CA GLY A 30 -12.75 15.10 28.52
C GLY A 30 -11.52 15.25 29.42
N SER A 31 -10.33 14.98 28.87
CA SER A 31 -9.07 15.01 29.63
C SER A 31 -8.68 16.39 30.14
N GLU A 32 -9.23 17.45 29.54
CA GLU A 32 -8.93 18.85 29.88
C GLU A 32 -9.92 19.43 30.90
N ALA A 33 -10.81 18.61 31.47
CA ALA A 33 -11.74 19.08 32.49
C ALA A 33 -10.99 19.58 33.73
N TYR A 34 -11.41 20.73 34.27
CA TYR A 34 -10.75 21.40 35.38
C TYR A 34 -11.74 22.03 36.36
N ILE A 35 -11.24 22.28 37.58
CA ILE A 35 -11.89 23.11 38.60
C ILE A 35 -10.94 24.26 38.96
N ILE A 36 -11.50 25.39 39.36
CA ILE A 36 -10.72 26.57 39.74
C ILE A 36 -10.45 26.49 41.24
N ASN A 37 -9.19 26.63 41.64
CA ASN A 37 -8.82 26.75 43.03
C ASN A 37 -9.40 28.05 43.59
N SER A 38 -10.25 27.96 44.62
CA SER A 38 -10.94 29.13 45.21
C SER A 38 -9.96 30.12 45.84
N THR A 39 -8.78 29.65 46.27
CA THR A 39 -7.77 30.44 46.97
C THR A 39 -6.72 31.02 46.03
N THR A 40 -6.23 30.25 45.07
CA THR A 40 -5.14 30.68 44.18
C THR A 40 -5.61 31.13 42.80
N GLY A 41 -6.83 30.77 42.40
CA GLY A 41 -7.35 30.98 41.04
C GLY A 41 -6.81 30.00 39.99
N ASP A 42 -5.92 29.10 40.38
CA ASP A 42 -5.29 28.15 39.46
C ASP A 42 -6.26 27.09 38.96
N ARG A 43 -6.01 26.60 37.75
CA ARG A 43 -6.74 25.45 37.21
C ARG A 43 -6.17 24.16 37.77
N VAL A 44 -7.02 23.39 38.45
CA VAL A 44 -6.72 22.04 38.91
C VAL A 44 -7.41 21.07 37.96
N LYS A 45 -6.65 20.15 37.36
CA LYS A 45 -7.21 19.08 36.52
C LYS A 45 -8.21 18.27 37.32
N TYR A 46 -9.44 18.19 36.83
CA TYR A 46 -10.54 17.59 37.57
C TYR A 46 -10.34 16.09 37.76
N ILE A 47 -9.80 15.38 36.76
CA ILE A 47 -9.60 13.92 36.83
C ILE A 47 -8.51 13.55 37.85
N GLU A 48 -7.50 14.42 38.01
CA GLU A 48 -6.34 14.19 38.89
C GLU A 48 -6.53 14.85 40.27
N ALA A 49 -7.63 15.58 40.49
CA ALA A 49 -7.90 16.28 41.73
C ALA A 49 -8.10 15.29 42.89
N ASN A 50 -7.34 15.50 43.97
CA ASN A 50 -7.47 14.72 45.19
C ASN A 50 -8.73 15.12 46.00
N CYS A 51 -9.10 14.31 47.00
CA CYS A 51 -10.27 14.53 47.85
C CYS A 51 -10.30 15.93 48.52
N ASP A 52 -9.13 16.46 48.85
CA ASP A 52 -9.00 17.77 49.48
C ASP A 52 -9.36 18.89 48.50
N SER A 53 -8.73 18.84 47.33
CA SER A 53 -8.97 19.76 46.21
C SER A 53 -10.42 19.73 45.76
N LEU A 54 -11.02 18.54 45.66
CA LEU A 54 -12.43 18.38 45.30
C LEU A 54 -13.35 18.98 46.36
N ARG A 55 -13.08 18.74 47.65
CA ARG A 55 -13.91 19.31 48.71
C ARG A 55 -13.87 20.83 48.67
N HIS A 56 -12.68 21.43 48.59
CA HIS A 56 -12.53 22.88 48.65
C HIS A 56 -12.98 23.59 47.36
N ASN A 57 -12.73 22.99 46.19
CA ASN A 57 -12.91 23.69 44.91
C ASN A 57 -14.10 23.19 44.09
N ALA A 58 -14.59 21.98 44.33
CA ALA A 58 -15.76 21.41 43.64
C ALA A 58 -17.01 21.42 44.53
N THR A 59 -16.97 22.03 45.71
CA THR A 59 -18.15 22.24 46.56
C THR A 59 -18.12 23.62 47.22
N ASN A 60 -19.23 24.01 47.86
CA ASN A 60 -19.32 25.20 48.68
C ASN A 60 -18.77 25.03 50.12
N TYR A 61 -17.89 24.04 50.36
CA TYR A 61 -17.40 23.68 51.71
C TYR A 61 -16.76 24.86 52.45
N ASP A 62 -15.95 25.69 51.79
CA ASP A 62 -15.27 26.82 52.45
C ASP A 62 -16.26 27.83 53.05
N ARG A 63 -17.37 28.07 52.35
CA ARG A 63 -18.44 28.93 52.85
C ARG A 63 -19.14 28.30 54.05
N LEU A 64 -19.45 27.01 53.97
CA LEU A 64 -20.09 26.28 55.08
C LEU A 64 -19.17 26.22 56.31
N LEU A 65 -17.86 26.06 56.10
CA LEU A 65 -16.85 26.04 57.15
C LEU A 65 -16.86 27.34 57.96
N ILE A 66 -16.92 28.49 57.28
CA ILE A 66 -17.02 29.81 57.91
C ILE A 66 -18.34 29.94 58.69
N ASP A 67 -19.46 29.61 58.05
CA ASP A 67 -20.79 29.73 58.68
C ASP A 67 -20.94 28.84 59.93
N ILE A 68 -20.43 27.60 59.89
CA ILE A 68 -20.51 26.65 61.01
C ILE A 68 -19.65 27.15 62.18
N LYS A 69 -18.42 27.63 61.90
CA LYS A 69 -17.53 28.20 62.92
C LYS A 69 -18.13 29.44 63.60
N GLY A 70 -18.90 30.24 62.86
CA GLY A 70 -19.60 31.41 63.41
C GLY A 70 -20.82 31.04 64.28
N LYS A 71 -21.54 29.96 63.94
CA LYS A 71 -22.78 29.57 64.63
C LYS A 71 -22.59 28.64 65.83
N HIS A 72 -21.56 27.80 65.85
CA HIS A 72 -21.40 26.74 66.84
C HIS A 72 -20.06 26.85 67.59
N LYS A 73 -20.00 26.37 68.83
CA LYS A 73 -18.78 26.37 69.67
C LYS A 73 -18.51 24.99 70.29
N GLY A 74 -17.27 24.80 70.75
CA GLY A 74 -16.85 23.59 71.47
C GLY A 74 -17.01 22.30 70.67
N ILE A 75 -17.30 21.20 71.38
CA ILE A 75 -17.42 19.85 70.81
C ILE A 75 -18.53 19.78 69.76
N TYR A 76 -19.64 20.50 69.97
CA TYR A 76 -20.77 20.53 69.04
C TYR A 76 -20.36 21.05 67.65
N LYS A 77 -19.55 22.11 67.62
CA LYS A 77 -18.98 22.64 66.38
C LYS A 77 -18.10 21.61 65.67
N GLU A 78 -17.23 20.91 66.40
CA GLU A 78 -16.35 19.90 65.81
C GLU A 78 -17.13 18.70 65.24
N ALA A 79 -18.19 18.25 65.92
CA ALA A 79 -19.07 17.21 65.42
C ALA A 79 -19.72 17.61 64.09
N VAL A 80 -20.34 18.80 64.03
CA VAL A 80 -20.96 19.32 62.81
C VAL A 80 -19.92 19.49 61.69
N LEU A 81 -18.75 20.08 61.99
CA LEU A 81 -17.68 20.31 61.01
C LEU A 81 -17.15 19.01 60.40
N ASN A 82 -16.87 18.00 61.23
CA ASN A 82 -16.37 16.73 60.74
C ASN A 82 -17.39 16.03 59.87
N THR A 83 -18.66 15.99 60.28
CA THR A 83 -19.70 15.36 59.47
C THR A 83 -19.90 16.07 58.13
N VAL A 84 -19.92 17.40 58.11
CA VAL A 84 -20.05 18.19 56.87
C VAL A 84 -18.82 18.02 55.98
N LYS A 85 -17.61 17.97 56.55
CA LYS A 85 -16.36 17.71 55.82
C LYS A 85 -16.41 16.36 55.08
N TYR A 86 -16.80 15.29 55.78
CA TYR A 86 -16.87 13.96 55.17
C TYR A 86 -17.96 13.86 54.13
N GLU A 87 -19.14 14.44 54.38
CA GLU A 87 -20.24 14.41 53.41
C GLU A 87 -19.91 15.23 52.15
N ALA A 88 -19.30 16.41 52.28
CA ALA A 88 -18.86 17.21 51.15
C ALA A 88 -17.80 16.47 50.31
N THR A 89 -16.82 15.85 50.97
CA THR A 89 -15.80 15.03 50.30
C THR A 89 -16.43 13.87 49.55
N ARG A 90 -17.35 13.13 50.20
CA ARG A 90 -18.04 11.98 49.63
C ARG A 90 -18.84 12.37 48.39
N ARG A 91 -19.62 13.46 48.44
CA ARG A 91 -20.42 13.92 47.31
C ARG A 91 -19.56 14.37 46.13
N ALA A 92 -18.51 15.15 46.41
CA ALA A 92 -17.59 15.63 45.37
C ALA A 92 -16.86 14.47 44.66
N PHE A 93 -16.35 13.51 45.44
CA PHE A 93 -15.67 12.34 44.89
C PHE A 93 -16.62 11.45 44.08
N LYS A 94 -17.85 11.24 44.57
CA LYS A 94 -18.88 10.49 43.84
C LYS A 94 -19.19 11.16 42.51
N ALA A 95 -19.43 12.47 42.51
CA ALA A 95 -19.72 13.23 41.29
C ALA A 95 -18.56 13.21 40.29
N GLN A 96 -17.32 13.30 40.77
CA GLN A 96 -16.13 13.15 39.93
C GLN A 96 -16.07 11.75 39.31
N HIS A 97 -16.30 10.70 40.10
CA HIS A 97 -16.23 9.33 39.62
C HIS A 97 -17.31 9.01 38.57
N GLU A 98 -18.54 9.46 38.81
CA GLU A 98 -19.66 9.33 37.85
C GLU A 98 -19.35 10.07 36.55
N TRP A 99 -18.86 11.32 36.65
CA TRP A 99 -18.50 12.11 35.47
C TRP A 99 -17.37 11.46 34.65
N ILE A 100 -16.32 10.94 35.32
CA ILE A 100 -15.22 10.23 34.66
C ILE A 100 -15.75 8.99 33.95
N HIS A 101 -16.62 8.21 34.62
CA HIS A 101 -17.21 7.01 34.06
C HIS A 101 -18.00 7.32 32.79
N ASP A 102 -18.89 8.30 32.84
CA ASP A 102 -19.72 8.71 31.70
C ASP A 102 -18.87 9.22 30.54
N SER A 103 -17.83 10.01 30.84
CA SER A 103 -16.89 10.50 29.83
C SER A 103 -16.17 9.35 29.10
N TYR A 104 -15.71 8.32 29.82
CA TYR A 104 -15.05 7.17 29.20
C TYR A 104 -16.02 6.25 28.47
N GLN A 105 -17.26 6.07 28.96
CA GLN A 105 -18.27 5.27 28.26
C GLN A 105 -18.60 5.85 26.88
N GLY A 106 -18.68 7.18 26.77
CA GLY A 106 -18.85 7.86 25.48
C GLY A 106 -17.72 7.53 24.49
N LEU A 107 -16.47 7.63 24.96
CA LEU A 107 -15.29 7.32 24.15
C LEU A 107 -15.24 5.84 23.73
N ILE A 108 -15.52 4.92 24.67
CA ILE A 108 -15.58 3.48 24.38
C ILE A 108 -16.64 3.18 23.34
N LYS A 109 -17.84 3.79 23.44
CA LYS A 109 -18.91 3.62 22.46
C LYS A 109 -18.50 4.15 21.10
N GLN A 110 -17.83 5.30 21.03
CA GLN A 110 -17.31 5.86 19.79
C GLN A 110 -16.29 4.95 19.13
N VAL A 111 -15.30 4.43 19.89
CA VAL A 111 -14.33 3.46 19.39
C VAL A 111 -15.01 2.17 18.89
N LYS A 112 -15.97 1.63 19.65
CA LYS A 112 -16.70 0.40 19.25
C LYS A 112 -17.57 0.58 18.00
N THR A 113 -18.09 1.79 17.78
CA THR A 113 -18.97 2.11 16.65
C THR A 113 -18.23 2.71 15.47
N ASN A 114 -16.91 2.91 15.57
CA ASN A 114 -16.11 3.49 14.51
C ASN A 114 -16.00 2.49 13.32
N ASN A 115 -16.98 2.56 12.43
CA ASN A 115 -17.02 1.80 11.18
C ASN A 115 -15.85 2.11 10.24
N PHE A 116 -15.11 3.19 10.51
CA PHE A 116 -13.91 3.57 9.79
C PHE A 116 -12.85 2.46 9.81
N ASP A 117 -12.57 1.86 10.97
CA ASP A 117 -11.53 0.82 11.09
C ASP A 117 -11.93 -0.44 10.32
N LYS A 118 -13.21 -0.83 10.37
CA LYS A 118 -13.73 -1.98 9.60
C LYS A 118 -13.68 -1.73 8.09
N GLN A 119 -14.10 -0.54 7.63
CA GLN A 119 -14.03 -0.18 6.21
C GLN A 119 -12.59 -0.10 5.71
N MET A 120 -11.68 0.41 6.54
CA MET A 120 -10.26 0.49 6.22
C MET A 120 -9.64 -0.92 6.11
N LEU A 121 -9.95 -1.83 7.03
CA LEU A 121 -9.49 -3.23 6.98
C LEU A 121 -9.97 -3.94 5.71
N VAL A 122 -11.24 -3.78 5.32
CA VAL A 122 -11.77 -4.34 4.06
C VAL A 122 -11.04 -3.78 2.84
N LYS A 123 -10.74 -2.48 2.84
CA LYS A 123 -10.02 -1.82 1.75
C LYS A 123 -8.57 -2.31 1.65
N ILE A 124 -7.89 -2.49 2.78
CA ILE A 124 -6.54 -3.10 2.84
C ILE A 124 -6.57 -4.52 2.29
N GLU A 125 -7.54 -5.34 2.67
CA GLU A 125 -7.67 -6.71 2.17
C GLU A 125 -7.87 -6.75 0.65
N CYS A 126 -8.71 -5.85 0.12
CA CYS A 126 -8.94 -5.72 -1.32
C CYS A 126 -7.65 -5.32 -2.07
N LEU A 127 -6.92 -4.33 -1.56
CA LEU A 127 -5.64 -3.91 -2.13
C LEU A 127 -4.60 -5.04 -2.11
N ASN A 128 -4.51 -5.79 -1.01
CA ASN A 128 -3.61 -6.94 -0.92
C ASN A 128 -3.95 -8.03 -1.95
N LYS A 129 -5.24 -8.31 -2.18
CA LYS A 129 -5.68 -9.25 -3.23
C LYS A 129 -5.33 -8.76 -4.64
N MET A 130 -5.46 -7.46 -4.90
CA MET A 130 -5.05 -6.86 -6.17
C MET A 130 -3.55 -7.00 -6.40
N VAL A 131 -2.73 -6.66 -5.40
CA VAL A 131 -1.26 -6.78 -5.48
C VAL A 131 -0.84 -8.23 -5.74
N ALA A 132 -1.40 -9.18 -4.99
CA ALA A 132 -1.09 -10.60 -5.18
C ALA A 132 -1.46 -11.11 -6.59
N THR A 133 -2.57 -10.62 -7.16
CA THR A 133 -2.97 -10.95 -8.53
C THR A 133 -1.99 -10.38 -9.56
N ARG A 134 -1.62 -9.09 -9.42
CA ARG A 134 -0.66 -8.42 -10.31
C ARG A 134 0.72 -9.09 -10.27
N ASP A 135 1.19 -9.51 -9.10
CA ASP A 135 2.47 -10.22 -8.97
C ASP A 135 2.48 -11.56 -9.69
N ARG A 136 1.35 -12.28 -9.68
CA ARG A 136 1.21 -13.54 -10.43
C ARG A 136 1.22 -13.29 -11.94
N GLU A 137 0.46 -12.30 -12.40
CA GLU A 137 0.43 -11.89 -13.81
C GLU A 137 1.83 -11.48 -14.30
N LEU A 138 2.57 -10.68 -13.52
CA LEU A 138 3.93 -10.27 -13.85
C LEU A 138 4.91 -11.46 -13.95
N LYS A 139 4.81 -12.41 -13.02
CA LYS A 139 5.64 -13.63 -13.07
C LYS A 139 5.35 -14.45 -14.33
N GLN A 140 4.08 -14.57 -14.71
CA GLN A 140 3.67 -15.29 -15.92
C GLN A 140 4.13 -14.57 -17.19
N LEU A 141 3.96 -13.25 -17.28
CA LEU A 141 4.44 -12.47 -18.43
C LEU A 141 5.95 -12.56 -18.57
N LYS A 142 6.70 -12.51 -17.45
CA LYS A 142 8.16 -12.63 -17.46
C LYS A 142 8.62 -14.00 -17.95
N SER A 143 7.93 -15.08 -17.58
CA SER A 143 8.27 -16.42 -18.06
C SER A 143 7.94 -16.58 -19.55
N GLN A 144 6.80 -16.07 -20.01
CA GLN A 144 6.43 -16.05 -21.42
C GLN A 144 7.42 -15.27 -22.28
N CYS A 145 7.82 -14.07 -21.85
CA CYS A 145 8.82 -13.28 -22.56
C CYS A 145 10.18 -13.99 -22.64
N LYS A 146 10.61 -14.65 -21.55
CA LYS A 146 11.86 -15.42 -21.54
C LYS A 146 11.80 -16.64 -22.47
N GLY A 147 10.66 -17.33 -22.51
CA GLY A 147 10.42 -18.43 -23.46
C GLY A 147 10.46 -17.94 -24.90
N GLY A 148 9.67 -16.92 -25.24
CA GLY A 148 9.61 -16.35 -26.58
C GLY A 148 10.96 -15.81 -27.08
N LEU A 149 11.77 -15.20 -26.21
CA LEU A 149 13.13 -14.76 -26.56
C LEU A 149 14.03 -15.93 -26.95
N LYS A 150 13.95 -17.05 -26.21
CA LYS A 150 14.75 -18.26 -26.50
C LYS A 150 14.33 -18.90 -27.82
N ASP A 151 13.03 -18.95 -28.09
CA ASP A 151 12.49 -19.51 -29.33
C ASP A 151 12.90 -18.66 -30.53
N LEU A 152 12.79 -17.32 -30.40
CA LEU A 152 13.23 -16.38 -31.43
C LEU A 152 14.73 -16.51 -31.71
N GLN A 153 15.56 -16.60 -30.67
CA GLN A 153 17.00 -16.77 -30.84
C GLN A 153 17.36 -18.10 -31.51
N THR A 154 16.61 -19.17 -31.21
CA THR A 154 16.78 -20.47 -31.86
C THR A 154 16.40 -20.42 -33.34
N ALA A 155 15.27 -19.78 -33.65
CA ALA A 155 14.82 -19.58 -35.03
C ALA A 155 15.81 -18.73 -35.84
N TYR A 156 16.31 -17.63 -35.25
CA TYR A 156 17.32 -16.77 -35.85
C TYR A 156 18.60 -17.54 -36.19
N ASN A 157 19.15 -18.30 -35.23
CA ASN A 157 20.36 -19.10 -35.45
C ASN A 157 20.17 -20.16 -36.54
N LYS A 158 18.98 -20.78 -36.62
CA LYS A 158 18.65 -21.73 -37.69
C LYS A 158 18.62 -21.05 -39.05
N LEU A 159 17.97 -19.90 -39.15
CA LEU A 159 17.90 -19.12 -40.39
C LEU A 159 19.28 -18.63 -40.84
N GLN A 160 20.11 -18.19 -39.91
CA GLN A 160 21.49 -17.76 -40.19
C GLN A 160 22.33 -18.91 -40.78
N ARG A 161 22.19 -20.12 -40.25
CA ARG A 161 22.86 -21.32 -40.81
C ARG A 161 22.37 -21.63 -42.23
N GLN A 162 21.06 -21.59 -42.45
CA GLN A 162 20.48 -21.83 -43.77
C GLN A 162 20.96 -20.79 -44.79
N TYR A 163 21.01 -19.52 -44.38
CA TYR A 163 21.53 -18.44 -45.23
C TYR A 163 22.99 -18.68 -45.63
N GLN A 164 23.86 -19.03 -44.67
CA GLN A 164 25.27 -19.33 -44.97
C GLN A 164 25.44 -20.53 -45.91
N GLN A 165 24.61 -21.57 -45.75
CA GLN A 165 24.61 -22.73 -46.65
C GLN A 165 24.20 -22.34 -48.07
N GLU A 166 23.16 -21.52 -48.20
CA GLU A 166 22.67 -21.06 -49.51
C GLU A 166 23.69 -20.12 -50.20
N VAL A 167 24.37 -19.25 -49.45
CA VAL A 167 25.47 -18.44 -49.98
C VAL A 167 26.57 -19.32 -50.58
N ARG A 168 27.06 -20.31 -49.81
CA ARG A 168 28.09 -21.26 -50.30
C ARG A 168 27.61 -22.07 -51.51
N ARG A 169 26.33 -22.46 -51.53
CA ARG A 169 25.73 -23.17 -52.66
C ARG A 169 25.73 -22.29 -53.92
N ARG A 170 25.34 -21.02 -53.80
CA ARG A 170 25.34 -20.06 -54.90
C ARG A 170 26.74 -19.77 -55.43
N GLU A 171 27.73 -19.67 -54.55
CA GLU A 171 29.15 -19.54 -54.95
C GLU A 171 29.61 -20.74 -55.79
N LYS A 172 29.33 -21.97 -55.34
CA LYS A 172 29.64 -23.19 -56.10
C LYS A 172 28.94 -23.24 -57.46
N LEU A 173 27.66 -22.88 -57.51
CA LEU A 173 26.91 -22.78 -58.77
C LEU A 173 27.51 -21.71 -59.69
N GLY A 174 27.92 -20.57 -59.14
CA GLY A 174 28.59 -19.51 -59.89
C GLY A 174 29.90 -19.98 -60.54
N VAL A 175 30.72 -20.74 -59.82
CA VAL A 175 31.94 -21.35 -60.37
C VAL A 175 31.61 -22.36 -61.48
N SER A 176 30.65 -23.25 -61.24
CA SER A 176 30.22 -24.25 -62.23
C SER A 176 29.71 -23.60 -63.53
N ASN A 177 28.89 -22.56 -63.42
CA ASN A 177 28.35 -21.83 -64.56
C ASN A 177 29.44 -21.15 -65.40
N LYS A 178 30.49 -20.60 -64.77
CA LYS A 178 31.65 -20.04 -65.48
C LYS A 178 32.36 -21.12 -66.31
N SER A 179 32.59 -22.29 -65.73
CA SER A 179 33.21 -23.42 -66.43
C SER A 179 32.36 -23.92 -67.60
N LEU A 180 31.04 -24.06 -67.41
CA LEU A 180 30.12 -24.44 -68.49
C LEU A 180 30.11 -23.41 -69.63
N GLY A 181 30.18 -22.12 -69.31
CA GLY A 181 30.34 -21.05 -70.30
C GLY A 181 31.61 -21.22 -71.15
N ALA A 182 32.73 -21.58 -70.52
CA ALA A 182 33.98 -21.86 -71.23
C ALA A 182 33.86 -23.08 -72.15
N TYR A 183 33.30 -24.20 -71.65
CA TYR A 183 33.05 -25.40 -72.47
C TYR A 183 32.14 -25.13 -73.66
N LYS A 184 31.07 -24.36 -73.47
CA LYS A 184 30.20 -23.91 -74.56
C LYS A 184 31.00 -23.14 -75.62
N GLY A 185 31.90 -22.26 -75.21
CA GLY A 185 32.81 -21.55 -76.11
C GLY A 185 33.76 -22.49 -76.89
N HIS A 186 34.39 -23.45 -76.21
CA HIS A 186 35.25 -24.46 -76.87
C HIS A 186 34.47 -25.31 -77.87
N PHE A 187 33.26 -25.74 -77.50
CA PHE A 187 32.39 -26.52 -78.36
C PHE A 187 32.04 -25.77 -79.65
N TYR A 188 31.64 -24.49 -79.57
CA TYR A 188 31.37 -23.70 -80.78
C TYR A 188 32.60 -23.54 -81.68
N ARG A 189 33.79 -23.37 -81.11
CA ARG A 189 35.04 -23.30 -81.89
C ARG A 189 35.34 -24.63 -82.58
N ALA A 190 35.21 -25.75 -81.86
CA ALA A 190 35.38 -27.08 -82.40
C ALA A 190 34.36 -27.38 -83.52
N GLN A 191 33.10 -27.00 -83.31
CA GLN A 191 32.03 -27.14 -84.30
C GLN A 191 32.34 -26.36 -85.58
N LYS A 192 32.81 -25.11 -85.47
CA LYS A 192 33.27 -24.32 -86.63
C LYS A 192 34.42 -25.00 -87.35
N LYS A 193 35.43 -25.48 -86.62
CA LYS A 193 36.58 -26.18 -87.21
C LYS A 193 36.17 -27.47 -87.93
N LEU A 194 35.26 -28.25 -87.34
CA LEU A 194 34.71 -29.46 -87.97
C LEU A 194 33.95 -29.14 -89.26
N ALA A 195 33.21 -28.02 -89.31
CA ALA A 195 32.52 -27.60 -90.53
C ALA A 195 33.52 -27.29 -91.67
N VAL A 196 34.61 -26.57 -91.36
CA VAL A 196 35.68 -26.27 -92.32
C VAL A 196 36.38 -27.54 -92.81
N LEU A 197 36.76 -28.44 -91.89
CA LEU A 197 37.39 -29.70 -92.25
C LEU A 197 36.46 -30.60 -93.10
N LYS A 198 35.15 -30.55 -92.86
CA LYS A 198 34.17 -31.27 -93.69
C LYS A 198 34.10 -30.72 -95.11
N THR A 199 34.16 -29.39 -95.28
CA THR A 199 34.20 -28.78 -96.63
C THR A 199 35.52 -29.10 -97.34
N GLU A 200 36.65 -28.98 -96.65
CA GLU A 200 37.97 -29.32 -97.21
C GLU A 200 38.06 -30.79 -97.61
N ASN A 201 37.59 -31.72 -96.76
CA ASN A 201 37.55 -33.15 -97.13
C ASN A 201 36.69 -33.40 -98.36
N LYS A 202 35.54 -32.72 -98.49
CA LYS A 202 34.69 -32.84 -99.67
C LYS A 202 35.40 -32.35 -100.93
N ASP A 203 36.13 -31.24 -100.83
CA ASP A 203 36.90 -30.68 -101.96
C ASP A 203 38.06 -31.59 -102.35
N LEU A 204 38.80 -32.13 -101.37
CA LEU A 204 39.86 -33.12 -101.61
C LEU A 204 39.30 -34.40 -102.26
N GLN A 205 38.15 -34.90 -101.79
CA GLN A 205 37.48 -36.06 -102.40
C GLN A 205 37.13 -35.79 -103.87
N ASN A 206 36.62 -34.60 -104.18
CA ASN A 206 36.34 -34.18 -105.55
C ASN A 206 37.61 -34.13 -106.40
N GLN A 207 38.72 -33.59 -105.86
CA GLN A 207 40.01 -33.55 -106.54
C GLN A 207 40.56 -34.94 -106.82
N VAL A 208 40.51 -35.85 -105.85
CA VAL A 208 40.94 -37.25 -106.02
C VAL A 208 40.12 -37.93 -107.11
N ASN A 209 38.79 -37.83 -107.08
CA ASN A 209 37.92 -38.39 -108.12
C ASN A 209 38.28 -37.86 -109.52
N LEU A 210 38.64 -36.57 -109.61
CA LEU A 210 39.01 -35.91 -110.87
C LEU A 210 40.38 -36.38 -111.38
N LEU A 211 41.33 -36.64 -110.48
CA LEU A 211 42.63 -37.24 -110.79
C LEU A 211 42.51 -38.71 -111.17
N GLU A 212 41.70 -39.50 -110.46
CA GLU A 212 41.39 -40.89 -110.83
C GLU A 212 40.75 -40.98 -112.21
N PHE A 213 39.82 -40.07 -112.53
CA PHE A 213 39.22 -39.97 -113.86
C PHE A 213 40.27 -39.66 -114.93
N LYS A 214 41.19 -38.72 -114.67
CA LYS A 214 42.28 -38.39 -115.59
C LYS A 214 43.27 -39.55 -115.77
N ALA A 215 43.62 -40.25 -114.70
CA ALA A 215 44.52 -41.41 -114.74
C ALA A 215 43.91 -42.59 -115.52
N ARG A 216 42.61 -42.85 -115.36
CA ARG A 216 41.87 -43.85 -116.16
C ARG A 216 41.77 -43.52 -117.64
N LYS A 217 41.97 -42.25 -118.03
CA LYS A 217 41.92 -41.79 -119.42
C LYS A 217 43.30 -41.79 -120.09
N ALA A 218 44.37 -42.03 -119.33
CA ALA A 218 45.76 -42.04 -119.79
C ALA A 218 46.35 -43.46 -119.90
N ASN A 219 45.61 -44.48 -119.45
CA ASN A 219 45.80 -45.90 -119.76
C ASN A 219 44.79 -46.34 -120.81
#